data_AF-A0A414RAU9-F1
#
_entry.id   AF-A0A414RAU9-F1
#
_cell.length_a   1.000
_cell.length_b   1.000
_cell.length_c   1.000
_cell.angle_alpha   90.00
_cell.angle_beta   90.00
_cell.angle_gamma   90.00
#
_symmetry.space_group_name_H-M   'P 1'
#
loop_
_entity.id
_entity.type
_entity.pdbx_description
1 polymer ?
#
loop_
_entity_poly.entity_id
_entity_poly.type
_entity_poly.pdbx_seq_one_letter_code
_entity_poly.pdbx_strand_id
1 'polypeptide(L)'
;MILLSACSSKSNEIIEGYSNCEEYYSDGFQDYIDYCKYFYKESEDKKFEENSYYSIVTKENIDDIKSYFDKFPYESMEDSNKYDFETDNINEGDYYSLKAGSNNDNYSVFLYDVNSHILYYIHYNI
;
A
#
# COMPACT_ATOMS: atom_id res chain seq x y z
N MET A 1 -1.56 18.53 18.97
CA MET A 1 -1.80 18.53 17.52
C MET A 1 -2.94 17.56 17.29
N ILE A 2 -4.10 18.07 16.90
CA ILE A 2 -5.31 17.25 16.71
C ILE A 2 -5.17 16.69 15.30
N LEU A 3 -4.76 15.42 15.18
CA LEU A 3 -4.89 14.67 13.94
C LEU A 3 -6.40 14.48 13.71
N LEU A 4 -6.95 15.29 12.81
CA LEU A 4 -8.26 15.02 12.24
C LEU A 4 -8.09 13.77 11.37
N SER A 5 -8.22 12.59 11.97
CA SER A 5 -8.41 11.36 11.21
C SER A 5 -9.64 11.59 10.34
N ALA A 6 -9.44 11.82 9.05
CA ALA A 6 -10.51 11.78 8.07
C ALA A 6 -11.11 10.37 8.16
N CYS A 7 -12.19 10.24 8.94
CA CYS A 7 -12.91 9.01 9.17
C CYS A 7 -13.80 8.67 7.97
N SER A 8 -13.33 8.99 6.75
CA SER A 8 -13.95 8.58 5.50
C SER A 8 -13.50 7.15 5.24
N SER A 9 -14.36 6.19 5.61
CA SER A 9 -14.38 4.81 5.09
C SER A 9 -13.03 4.30 4.58
N LYS A 10 -12.10 3.98 5.49
CA LYS A 10 -10.81 3.36 5.13
C LYS A 10 -11.10 2.09 4.34
N SER A 11 -10.27 1.83 3.33
CA SER A 11 -10.39 0.63 2.50
C SER A 11 -10.36 -0.63 3.38
N ASN A 12 -11.15 -1.65 3.04
CA ASN A 12 -11.24 -2.88 3.84
C ASN A 12 -9.90 -3.67 3.89
N GLU A 13 -8.98 -3.37 2.99
CA GLU A 13 -7.61 -3.89 2.94
C GLU A 13 -6.74 -3.30 4.07
N ILE A 14 -7.08 -2.13 4.60
CA ILE A 14 -6.40 -1.56 5.77
C ILE A 14 -7.02 -2.19 7.02
N ILE A 15 -6.45 -3.31 7.45
CA ILE A 15 -6.97 -4.09 8.58
C ILE A 15 -6.76 -3.30 9.89
N GLU A 16 -7.76 -3.23 10.76
CA GLU A 16 -7.59 -2.59 12.07
C GLU A 16 -6.52 -3.31 12.93
N GLY A 17 -5.78 -2.54 13.75
CA GLY A 17 -4.74 -3.07 14.65
C GLY A 17 -3.37 -2.41 14.50
N TYR A 18 -3.18 -1.56 13.48
CA TYR A 18 -1.96 -0.78 13.34
C TYR A 18 -1.78 0.22 14.49
N SER A 19 -0.54 0.42 14.89
CA SER A 19 -0.14 1.28 16.00
C SER A 19 0.09 2.73 15.57
N ASN A 20 0.46 2.94 14.31
CA ASN A 20 0.72 4.24 13.72
C ASN A 20 0.46 4.20 12.20
N CYS A 21 0.30 5.36 11.60
CA CYS A 21 0.21 5.50 10.14
C CYS A 21 0.88 6.79 9.65
N GLU A 22 1.40 6.73 8.43
CA GLU A 22 1.88 7.87 7.65
C GLU A 22 1.07 7.89 6.35
N GLU A 23 0.28 8.95 6.15
CA GLU A 23 -0.69 9.03 5.05
C GLU A 23 -0.39 10.26 4.19
N TYR A 24 -0.05 10.04 2.92
CA TYR A 24 0.27 11.08 1.94
C TYR A 24 -0.72 10.98 0.78
N TYR A 25 -1.87 11.61 0.95
CA TYR A 25 -2.91 11.69 -0.07
C TYR A 25 -2.71 12.94 -0.93
N SER A 26 -2.95 12.80 -2.22
CA SER A 26 -2.99 13.91 -3.14
C SER A 26 -4.28 14.73 -2.97
N ASP A 27 -4.16 16.06 -2.99
CA ASP A 27 -5.30 17.00 -2.88
C ASP A 27 -6.07 17.17 -4.22
N GLY A 28 -5.87 16.26 -5.18
CA GLY A 28 -6.39 16.33 -6.54
C GLY A 28 -7.92 16.10 -6.63
N PHE A 29 -8.57 16.77 -7.59
CA PHE A 29 -10.00 16.55 -7.88
C PHE A 29 -10.25 15.31 -8.77
N GLN A 30 -9.23 14.82 -9.48
CA GLN A 30 -9.38 13.79 -10.53
C GLN A 30 -8.15 12.86 -10.63
N ASP A 31 -6.94 13.44 -10.54
CA ASP A 31 -5.69 12.71 -10.57
C ASP A 31 -5.22 12.42 -9.14
N TYR A 32 -4.98 11.15 -8.83
CA TYR A 32 -4.53 10.69 -7.52
C TYR A 32 -3.19 9.97 -7.60
N ILE A 33 -2.26 10.37 -6.74
CA ILE A 33 -0.97 9.71 -6.54
C ILE A 33 -0.75 9.66 -5.02
N ASP A 34 -1.24 8.60 -4.40
CA ASP A 34 -1.25 8.46 -2.95
C ASP A 34 -0.22 7.42 -2.50
N TYR A 35 0.43 7.70 -1.38
CA TYR A 35 1.33 6.77 -0.70
C TYR A 35 1.01 6.76 0.78
N CYS A 36 0.81 5.59 1.38
CA CYS A 36 0.62 5.46 2.81
C CYS A 36 1.40 4.28 3.38
N LYS A 37 1.71 4.36 4.67
CA LYS A 37 2.28 3.30 5.49
C LYS A 37 1.45 3.09 6.74
N TYR A 38 1.17 1.85 7.09
CA TYR A 38 0.50 1.47 8.33
C TYR A 38 1.37 0.47 9.09
N PHE A 39 1.69 0.80 10.34
CA PHE A 39 2.69 0.08 11.14
C PHE A 39 2.02 -0.88 12.11
N TYR A 40 2.16 -2.18 11.89
CA TYR A 40 1.58 -3.24 12.69
C TYR A 40 2.61 -3.81 13.68
N LYS A 41 2.13 -4.71 14.54
CA LYS A 41 2.98 -5.58 15.35
C LYS A 41 2.98 -6.95 14.71
N GLU A 42 4.03 -7.74 14.93
CA GLU A 42 4.12 -9.15 14.54
C GLU A 42 2.88 -9.97 14.96
N SER A 43 2.26 -9.65 16.11
CA SER A 43 1.03 -10.32 16.57
C SER A 43 -0.16 -10.18 15.62
N GLU A 44 -0.09 -9.23 14.68
CA GLU A 44 -1.12 -8.94 13.70
C GLU A 44 -0.90 -9.64 12.35
N ASP A 45 0.27 -10.25 12.10
CA ASP A 45 0.62 -10.87 10.81
C ASP A 45 -0.44 -11.86 10.33
N LYS A 46 -0.95 -12.66 11.28
CA LYS A 46 -1.97 -13.67 11.02
C LYS A 46 -3.27 -13.09 10.45
N LYS A 47 -3.55 -11.80 10.67
CA LYS A 47 -4.71 -11.14 10.08
C LYS A 47 -4.58 -11.01 8.57
N PHE A 48 -3.37 -10.83 8.03
CA PHE A 48 -3.15 -10.75 6.58
C PHE A 48 -3.24 -12.13 5.93
N GLU A 49 -2.75 -13.17 6.62
CA GLU A 49 -2.87 -14.56 6.21
C GLU A 49 -4.34 -15.02 6.11
N GLU A 50 -5.17 -14.68 7.10
CA GLU A 50 -6.56 -15.13 7.19
C GLU A 50 -7.55 -14.25 6.41
N ASN A 51 -7.12 -13.09 5.90
CA ASN A 51 -8.01 -12.13 5.25
C ASN A 51 -8.19 -12.41 3.76
N SER A 52 -9.45 -12.54 3.32
CA SER A 52 -9.81 -12.86 1.94
C SER A 52 -9.44 -11.81 0.90
N TYR A 53 -9.08 -10.59 1.30
CA TYR A 53 -8.62 -9.55 0.37
C TYR A 53 -7.17 -9.73 -0.05
N TYR A 54 -6.39 -10.52 0.69
CA TYR A 54 -4.97 -10.68 0.48
C TYR A 54 -4.64 -12.02 -0.18
N SER A 55 -3.59 -11.98 -0.99
CA SER A 55 -2.94 -13.14 -1.58
C SER A 55 -1.47 -13.13 -1.18
N ILE A 56 -0.85 -14.31 -1.10
CA ILE A 56 0.57 -14.42 -0.80
C ILE A 56 1.41 -14.06 -2.03
N VAL A 57 2.50 -13.33 -1.81
CA VAL A 57 3.54 -13.09 -2.81
C VAL A 57 4.31 -14.39 -3.02
N THR A 58 4.40 -14.80 -4.28
CA THR A 58 5.10 -16.01 -4.72
C THR A 58 6.16 -15.64 -5.76
N LYS A 59 7.08 -16.56 -6.05
CA LYS A 59 8.05 -16.39 -7.14
C LYS A 59 7.42 -16.14 -8.51
N GLU A 60 6.16 -16.55 -8.69
CA GLU A 60 5.45 -16.42 -9.97
C GLU A 60 4.85 -15.02 -10.16
N ASN A 61 4.47 -14.33 -9.08
CA ASN A 61 3.79 -13.03 -9.14
C ASN A 61 4.66 -11.84 -8.66
N ILE A 62 5.81 -12.10 -8.04
CA ILE A 62 6.64 -11.07 -7.42
C ILE A 62 7.08 -9.98 -8.41
N ASP A 63 7.48 -10.36 -9.62
CA ASP A 63 7.92 -9.41 -10.64
C ASP A 63 6.77 -8.52 -11.12
N ASP A 64 5.57 -9.08 -11.25
CA ASP A 64 4.36 -8.32 -11.61
C ASP A 64 4.03 -7.28 -10.53
N ILE A 65 4.11 -7.67 -9.25
CA ILE A 65 3.86 -6.79 -8.11
C ILE A 65 4.91 -5.67 -8.05
N LYS A 66 6.21 -6.00 -8.16
CA LYS A 66 7.30 -5.02 -8.22
C LYS A 66 7.06 -3.98 -9.31
N SER A 67 6.55 -4.41 -10.47
CA SER A 67 6.30 -3.52 -11.60
C SER A 67 5.31 -2.38 -11.31
N TYR A 68 4.39 -2.55 -10.35
CA TYR A 68 3.46 -1.48 -9.93
C TYR A 68 4.16 -0.40 -9.12
N PHE A 69 5.14 -0.77 -8.30
CA PHE A 69 5.94 0.16 -7.52
C PHE A 69 7.02 0.82 -8.38
N ASP A 70 7.69 0.08 -9.26
CA ASP A 70 8.71 0.61 -10.16
C ASP A 70 8.14 1.66 -11.14
N LYS A 71 6.88 1.51 -11.55
CA LYS A 71 6.18 2.46 -12.44
C LYS A 71 5.41 3.54 -11.69
N PHE A 72 5.34 3.45 -10.36
CA PHE A 72 4.58 4.41 -9.57
C PHE A 72 5.25 5.80 -9.67
N PRO A 73 4.55 6.84 -10.17
CA PRO A 73 5.16 8.14 -10.45
C PRO A 73 5.27 8.99 -9.18
N TYR A 74 5.97 8.49 -8.15
CA TYR A 74 6.09 9.14 -6.85
C TYR A 74 6.72 10.53 -6.93
N GLU A 75 7.54 10.82 -7.95
CA GLU A 75 8.12 12.16 -8.18
C GLU A 75 7.06 13.24 -8.39
N SER A 76 5.86 12.86 -8.84
CA SER A 76 4.72 13.75 -9.05
C SER A 76 3.90 13.98 -7.78
N MET A 77 4.22 13.31 -6.67
CA MET A 77 3.60 13.57 -5.37
C MET A 77 4.09 14.91 -4.80
N GLU A 78 3.19 15.63 -4.12
CA GLU A 78 3.57 16.84 -3.37
C GLU A 78 4.63 16.53 -2.30
N ASP A 79 4.43 15.42 -1.58
CA ASP A 79 5.35 14.87 -0.58
C ASP A 79 6.28 13.79 -1.16
N SER A 80 6.77 13.95 -2.39
CA SER A 80 7.64 12.95 -3.06
C SER A 80 8.88 12.56 -2.25
N ASN A 81 9.40 13.45 -1.41
CA ASN A 81 10.51 13.17 -0.49
C ASN A 81 10.17 12.21 0.66
N LYS A 82 8.89 11.83 0.81
CA LYS A 82 8.40 10.85 1.79
C LYS A 82 8.29 9.44 1.23
N TYR A 83 8.35 9.29 -0.09
CA TYR A 83 8.39 7.98 -0.72
C TYR A 83 9.74 7.31 -0.42
N ASP A 84 9.70 6.26 0.39
CA ASP A 84 10.88 5.52 0.85
C ASP A 84 10.79 4.02 0.57
N PHE A 85 9.86 3.60 -0.30
CA PHE A 85 9.69 2.20 -0.66
C PHE A 85 10.74 1.75 -1.68
N GLU A 86 11.41 0.63 -1.40
CA GLU A 86 12.35 -0.01 -2.33
C GLU A 86 11.77 -1.35 -2.76
N THR A 87 11.67 -1.60 -4.08
CA THR A 87 11.03 -2.81 -4.62
C THR A 87 11.79 -4.10 -4.34
N ASP A 88 13.08 -4.00 -3.99
CA ASP A 88 13.87 -5.12 -3.50
C ASP A 88 13.43 -5.62 -2.11
N ASN A 89 12.61 -4.84 -1.39
CA ASN A 89 12.02 -5.26 -0.12
C ASN A 89 10.82 -6.19 -0.28
N ILE A 90 10.29 -6.38 -1.49
CA ILE A 90 9.23 -7.37 -1.75
C ILE A 90 9.82 -8.76 -1.76
N ASN A 91 9.30 -9.65 -0.92
CA ASN A 91 9.77 -11.01 -0.73
C ASN A 91 8.66 -12.05 -0.93
N GLU A 92 9.06 -13.27 -1.29
CA GLU A 92 8.15 -14.42 -1.23
C GLU A 92 7.70 -14.63 0.22
N GLY A 93 6.39 -14.77 0.43
CA GLY A 93 5.80 -14.87 1.77
C GLY A 93 5.15 -13.58 2.28
N ASP A 94 5.41 -12.44 1.64
CA ASP A 94 4.64 -11.21 1.89
C ASP A 94 3.18 -11.36 1.43
N TYR A 95 2.33 -10.43 1.83
CA TYR A 95 0.91 -10.44 1.43
C TYR A 95 0.59 -9.21 0.61
N TYR A 96 -0.19 -9.37 -0.45
CA TYR A 96 -0.61 -8.25 -1.29
C TYR A 96 -2.11 -8.30 -1.61
N SER A 97 -2.67 -7.12 -1.87
CA SER A 97 -3.97 -6.95 -2.50
C SER A 97 -3.82 -5.96 -3.63
N LEU A 98 -4.31 -6.34 -4.82
CA LEU A 98 -4.25 -5.51 -6.01
C LEU A 98 -5.68 -5.23 -6.47
N LYS A 99 -5.99 -3.94 -6.62
CA LYS A 99 -7.18 -3.46 -7.31
C LYS A 99 -6.73 -2.74 -8.57
N ALA A 100 -6.69 -3.44 -9.68
CA ALA A 100 -6.43 -2.84 -10.98
C ALA A 100 -7.75 -2.38 -11.62
N GLY A 101 -7.78 -1.16 -12.13
CA GLY A 101 -8.83 -0.64 -12.98
C GLY A 101 -8.75 -1.19 -14.41
N SER A 102 -9.52 -0.60 -15.31
CA SER A 102 -9.59 -1.01 -16.71
C SER A 102 -8.37 -0.63 -17.56
N ASN A 103 -7.50 0.24 -17.04
CA ASN A 103 -6.28 0.74 -17.67
C ASN A 103 -5.11 0.71 -16.68
N ASN A 104 -3.89 0.80 -17.21
CA ASN A 104 -2.66 0.77 -16.39
C ASN A 104 -2.48 2.01 -15.51
N ASP A 105 -3.26 3.06 -15.75
CA ASP A 105 -3.22 4.33 -15.01
C ASP A 105 -4.30 4.44 -13.93
N ASN A 106 -4.88 3.30 -13.52
CA ASN A 106 -5.80 3.24 -12.40
C ASN A 106 -5.55 1.96 -11.62
N TYR A 107 -4.90 2.05 -10.46
CA TYR A 107 -4.70 0.93 -9.57
C TYR A 107 -4.52 1.34 -8.11
N SER A 108 -4.78 0.39 -7.22
CA SER A 108 -4.34 0.43 -5.83
C SER A 108 -3.59 -0.86 -5.50
N VAL A 109 -2.42 -0.73 -4.89
CA VAL A 109 -1.66 -1.87 -4.34
C VAL A 109 -1.53 -1.70 -2.84
N PHE A 110 -1.91 -2.74 -2.12
CA PHE A 110 -1.66 -2.91 -0.70
C PHE A 110 -0.62 -4.02 -0.58
N LEU A 111 0.51 -3.76 0.05
CA LEU A 111 1.58 -4.74 0.25
C LEU A 111 1.98 -4.76 1.72
N TYR A 112 1.73 -5.87 2.39
CA TYR A 112 2.18 -6.14 3.74
C TYR A 112 3.52 -6.88 3.71
N ASP A 113 4.58 -6.17 4.10
CA ASP A 113 5.90 -6.76 4.32
C ASP A 113 5.93 -7.41 5.71
N VAL A 114 6.06 -8.73 5.73
CA VAL A 114 6.03 -9.52 6.96
C VAL A 114 7.27 -9.28 7.82
N ASN A 115 8.40 -8.90 7.23
CA ASN A 115 9.65 -8.69 7.97
C ASN A 115 9.65 -7.36 8.74
N SER A 116 9.06 -6.31 8.16
CA SER A 116 8.96 -4.99 8.80
C SER A 116 7.64 -4.76 9.54
N HIS A 117 6.64 -5.61 9.31
CA HIS A 117 5.26 -5.46 9.79
C HIS A 117 4.62 -4.14 9.32
N ILE A 118 4.95 -3.72 8.09
CA ILE A 118 4.44 -2.49 7.49
C ILE A 118 3.54 -2.85 6.32
N LEU A 119 2.34 -2.30 6.32
CA LEU A 119 1.47 -2.26 5.15
C LEU A 119 1.76 -0.99 4.36
N TYR A 120 2.33 -1.16 3.18
CA TYR A 120 2.50 -0.13 2.19
C TYR A 120 1.25 -0.05 1.31
N TYR A 121 0.81 1.17 1.02
CA TYR A 121 -0.30 1.43 0.11
C TYR A 121 0.14 2.45 -0.93
N ILE A 122 -0.04 2.11 -2.20
CA ILE A 122 0.03 3.07 -3.30
C ILE A 122 -1.29 3.10 -4.04
N HIS A 123 -1.73 4.29 -4.44
CA HIS A 123 -2.84 4.47 -5.35
C HIS A 123 -2.47 5.44 -6.45
N TYR A 124 -2.73 5.02 -7.67
CA TYR A 124 -2.51 5.81 -8.86
C TYR A 124 -3.80 5.83 -9.67
N ASN A 125 -4.30 7.00 -10.00
CA ASN A 125 -5.44 7.19 -10.89
C ASN A 125 -5.28 8.50 -11.67
N ILE A 126 -5.17 8.43 -13.00
CA ILE A 126 -5.16 9.59 -13.91
C ILE A 126 -6.13 9.35 -15.08
#